data_AF-A0A804PR81-F1
#
_entry.id   AF-A0A804PR81-F1
#
_cell.length_a   1.000
_cell.length_b   1.000
_cell.length_c   1.000
_cell.angle_alpha   90.00
_cell.angle_beta   90.00
_cell.angle_gamma   90.00
#
_symmetry.space_group_name_H-M   'P 1'
#
loop_
_entity.id
_entity.type
_entity.pdbx_description
1 polymer ?
#
loop_
_entity_poly.entity_id
_entity_poly.type
_entity_poly.pdbx_seq_one_letter_code
_entity_poly.pdbx_strand_id
1 'polypeptide(L)'
;MAGAAARRPGAKPRGGGGAGKRSAWLAADGSKRWGEAFFLLYTPFWLTLCLGVVVPFKLYERFTELEYLILGLVSTVPAFVIPLFLVGKANIWIIIFSYVGNYFWTHYFFTVLGASYTFPSWRMNNVPHTTFLLTHACFLFYHMASNMTLRRLRHSTAHLPQSICWLFEAAWILALSYFIAYLETLAIANFPYYEFVDRDIMYKVGSLFYAIYFIVSFPMFSRIDEKDEKWSLSRVAVDSLGAAMLVTIILDLWRIFLGPIVPVPESRQCGQPGLAWFQAQNGST
;
A
#
# COMPACT_ATOMS: atom_id res chain seq x y z
N MET A 1 -70.88 20.71 -31.64
CA MET A 1 -70.14 19.88 -30.68
C MET A 1 -68.67 19.86 -31.09
N ALA A 2 -67.87 20.72 -30.46
CA ALA A 2 -66.43 20.85 -30.72
C ALA A 2 -65.66 20.01 -29.69
N GLY A 3 -64.85 19.06 -30.15
CA GLY A 3 -63.97 18.25 -29.31
C GLY A 3 -62.61 18.93 -29.14
N ALA A 4 -62.32 19.39 -27.92
CA ALA A 4 -61.05 20.02 -27.56
C ALA A 4 -59.95 18.95 -27.37
N ALA A 5 -58.87 19.03 -28.14
CA ALA A 5 -57.68 18.22 -27.97
C ALA A 5 -56.79 18.81 -26.85
N ALA A 6 -56.57 18.05 -25.78
CA ALA A 6 -55.71 18.43 -24.67
C ALA A 6 -54.21 18.40 -25.08
N ARG A 7 -53.55 19.56 -25.01
CA ARG A 7 -52.09 19.69 -25.13
C ARG A 7 -51.41 19.05 -23.92
N ARG A 8 -50.52 18.06 -24.16
CA ARG A 8 -49.56 17.56 -23.16
C ARG A 8 -48.49 18.64 -22.90
N PRO A 9 -48.10 18.92 -21.64
CA PRO A 9 -47.00 19.83 -21.36
C PRO A 9 -45.66 19.20 -21.78
N GLY A 10 -44.88 19.97 -22.53
CA GLY A 10 -43.56 19.58 -23.01
C GLY A 10 -42.61 19.24 -21.87
N ALA A 11 -41.88 18.13 -22.05
CA ALA A 11 -40.81 17.72 -21.16
C ALA A 11 -39.75 18.82 -21.07
N LYS A 12 -39.41 19.24 -19.85
CA LYS A 12 -38.27 20.12 -19.57
C LYS A 12 -36.98 19.45 -20.09
N PRO A 13 -36.10 20.16 -20.80
CA PRO A 13 -34.79 19.62 -21.11
C PRO A 13 -34.04 19.38 -19.80
N ARG A 14 -33.61 18.14 -19.58
CA ARG A 14 -32.69 17.80 -18.49
C ARG A 14 -31.44 18.65 -18.69
N GLY A 15 -31.20 19.55 -17.73
CA GLY A 15 -30.07 20.47 -17.73
C GLY A 15 -28.79 19.70 -18.02
N GLY A 16 -28.04 20.22 -18.99
CA GLY A 16 -26.67 19.79 -19.23
C GLY A 16 -25.89 19.92 -17.93
N GLY A 17 -25.56 18.77 -17.34
CA GLY A 17 -24.59 18.71 -16.25
C GLY A 17 -23.31 19.34 -16.77
N GLY A 18 -22.93 20.46 -16.17
CA GLY A 18 -21.71 21.17 -16.52
C GLY A 18 -20.55 20.19 -16.57
N ALA A 19 -19.84 20.19 -17.69
CA ALA A 19 -18.54 19.57 -17.82
C ALA A 19 -17.59 20.29 -16.86
N GLY A 20 -17.68 20.00 -15.57
CA GLY A 20 -16.70 20.40 -14.58
C GLY A 20 -15.36 19.88 -15.07
N LYS A 21 -14.39 20.79 -15.24
CA LYS A 21 -13.02 20.45 -15.66
C LYS A 21 -12.58 19.20 -14.91
N ARG A 22 -12.36 18.10 -15.64
CA ARG A 22 -11.86 16.86 -15.04
C ARG A 22 -10.55 17.18 -14.33
N SER A 23 -10.48 16.93 -13.03
CA SER A 23 -9.25 17.13 -12.27
C SER A 23 -8.18 16.20 -12.81
N ALA A 24 -6.98 16.73 -13.08
CA ALA A 24 -5.83 15.91 -13.45
C ALA A 24 -5.25 15.14 -12.23
N TRP A 25 -5.69 15.49 -11.01
CA TRP A 25 -5.18 14.95 -9.75
C TRP A 25 -6.14 13.95 -9.10
N LEU A 26 -7.44 14.25 -9.08
CA LEU A 26 -8.47 13.44 -8.42
C LEU A 26 -9.29 12.63 -9.42
N ALA A 27 -9.83 11.50 -8.97
CA ALA A 27 -10.58 10.59 -9.84
C ALA A 27 -11.82 11.25 -10.45
N ALA A 28 -12.14 10.82 -11.68
CA ALA A 28 -13.39 11.22 -12.32
C ALA A 28 -14.60 10.58 -11.62
N ASP A 29 -14.44 9.33 -11.17
CA ASP A 29 -15.45 8.63 -10.38
C ASP A 29 -15.69 9.29 -9.01
N GLY A 30 -16.96 9.49 -8.67
CA GLY A 30 -17.36 10.12 -7.41
C GLY A 30 -16.97 9.31 -6.17
N SER A 31 -17.11 7.98 -6.20
CA SER A 31 -16.77 7.10 -5.07
C SER A 31 -15.26 7.08 -4.86
N LYS A 32 -14.48 6.79 -5.90
CA LYS A 32 -13.02 6.82 -5.84
C LYS A 32 -12.49 8.20 -5.40
N ARG A 33 -13.02 9.29 -5.96
CA ARG A 33 -12.60 10.66 -5.62
C ARG A 33 -12.86 10.98 -4.15
N TRP A 34 -14.01 10.60 -3.63
CA TRP A 34 -14.33 10.80 -2.22
C TRP A 34 -13.33 10.05 -1.34
N GLY A 35 -13.00 8.80 -1.68
CA GLY A 35 -11.99 8.01 -0.97
C GLY A 35 -10.62 8.69 -1.00
N GLU A 36 -10.17 9.14 -2.17
CA GLU A 36 -8.90 9.86 -2.32
C GLU A 36 -8.84 11.12 -1.44
N ALA A 37 -9.89 11.94 -1.45
CA ALA A 37 -9.95 13.14 -0.63
C ALA A 37 -9.94 12.81 0.88
N PHE A 38 -10.70 11.79 1.29
CA PHE A 38 -10.74 11.36 2.68
C PHE A 38 -9.37 10.87 3.17
N PHE A 39 -8.70 10.00 2.41
CA PHE A 39 -7.38 9.48 2.82
C PHE A 39 -6.31 10.57 2.83
N LEU A 40 -6.34 11.52 1.89
CA LEU A 40 -5.48 12.71 1.95
C LEU A 40 -5.64 13.49 3.25
N LEU A 41 -6.88 13.77 3.64
CA LEU A 41 -7.19 14.58 4.82
C LEU A 41 -6.92 13.82 6.13
N TYR A 42 -7.10 12.51 6.13
CA TYR A 42 -6.87 11.67 7.29
C TYR A 42 -5.38 11.35 7.50
N THR A 43 -4.57 11.36 6.44
CA THR A 43 -3.14 11.02 6.52
C THR A 43 -2.34 11.87 7.53
N PRO A 44 -2.48 13.21 7.56
CA PRO A 44 -1.83 14.05 8.56
C PRO A 44 -2.10 13.64 10.01
N PHE A 45 -3.29 13.11 10.32
CA PHE A 45 -3.65 12.71 11.68
C PHE A 45 -2.75 11.57 12.18
N TRP A 46 -2.72 10.43 11.47
CA TRP A 46 -1.95 9.27 11.93
C TRP A 46 -0.43 9.50 11.79
N LEU A 47 0.02 10.26 10.79
CA LEU A 47 1.42 10.66 10.67
C LEU A 47 1.86 11.54 11.84
N THR A 48 1.05 12.53 12.21
CA THR A 48 1.35 13.39 13.37
C THR A 48 1.36 12.58 14.65
N LEU A 49 0.41 11.64 14.83
CA LEU A 49 0.39 10.74 15.98
C LEU A 49 1.67 9.90 16.05
N CYS A 50 2.03 9.20 14.97
CA CYS A 50 3.16 8.28 14.99
C CYS A 50 4.52 9.02 14.97
N LEU A 51 4.74 9.86 13.95
CA LEU A 51 6.03 10.50 13.69
C LEU A 51 6.19 11.87 14.36
N GLY A 52 5.09 12.56 14.69
CA GLY A 52 5.12 13.85 15.36
C GLY A 52 5.03 13.76 16.89
N VAL A 53 4.42 12.71 17.43
CA VAL A 53 4.19 12.54 18.87
C VAL A 53 4.89 11.29 19.42
N VAL A 54 4.51 10.09 18.97
CA VAL A 54 5.02 8.84 19.57
C VAL A 54 6.54 8.71 19.43
N VAL A 55 7.08 8.94 18.23
CA VAL A 55 8.51 8.80 17.96
C VAL A 55 9.36 9.90 18.63
N PRO A 56 9.07 11.20 18.46
CA PRO A 56 9.93 12.26 19.03
C PRO A 56 9.95 12.28 20.56
N PHE A 57 8.81 11.98 21.20
CA PHE A 57 8.72 11.91 22.66
C PHE A 57 9.08 10.53 23.22
N LYS A 58 9.49 9.58 22.37
CA LYS A 58 9.84 8.20 22.74
C LYS A 58 8.79 7.50 23.60
N LEU A 59 7.50 7.77 23.35
CA LEU A 59 6.41 7.19 24.12
C LEU A 59 6.39 5.65 24.00
N TYR A 60 6.86 5.17 22.85
CA TYR A 60 7.00 3.75 22.53
C TYR A 60 7.85 2.95 23.54
N GLU A 61 8.74 3.59 24.29
CA GLU A 61 9.58 2.93 25.33
C GLU A 61 8.74 2.41 26.50
N ARG A 62 7.56 2.98 26.73
CA ARG A 62 6.66 2.62 27.85
C ARG A 62 5.47 1.79 27.42
N PHE A 63 5.34 1.52 26.12
CA PHE A 63 4.19 0.80 25.59
C PHE A 63 4.31 -0.68 25.91
N THR A 64 3.20 -1.26 26.40
CA THR A 64 2.99 -2.70 26.43
C THR A 64 2.34 -3.13 25.11
N GLU A 65 2.05 -4.43 24.98
CA GLU A 65 1.38 -5.01 23.82
C GLU A 65 0.07 -4.29 23.49
N LEU A 66 -0.67 -3.86 24.52
CA LEU A 66 -1.96 -3.20 24.36
C LEU A 66 -1.81 -1.79 23.78
N GLU A 67 -0.88 -0.96 24.27
CA GLU A 67 -0.68 0.39 23.75
C GLU A 67 -0.20 0.35 22.30
N TYR A 68 0.67 -0.60 21.93
CA TYR A 68 1.05 -0.81 20.55
C TYR A 68 -0.16 -1.20 19.68
N LEU A 69 -1.06 -2.07 20.15
CA LEU A 69 -2.27 -2.41 19.39
C LEU A 69 -3.18 -1.18 19.24
N ILE A 70 -3.41 -0.44 20.32
CA ILE A 70 -4.26 0.76 20.32
C ILE A 70 -3.71 1.80 19.35
N LEU A 71 -2.39 2.01 19.32
CA LEU A 71 -1.76 2.92 18.34
C LEU A 71 -2.12 2.52 16.90
N GLY A 72 -2.01 1.24 16.57
CA GLY A 72 -2.41 0.72 15.26
C GLY A 72 -3.90 0.91 14.99
N LEU A 73 -4.76 0.60 15.97
CA LEU A 73 -6.22 0.72 15.83
C LEU A 73 -6.66 2.17 15.61
N VAL A 74 -6.16 3.11 16.41
CA VAL A 74 -6.48 4.55 16.28
C VAL A 74 -6.04 5.09 14.92
N SER A 75 -4.94 4.57 14.37
CA SER A 75 -4.41 4.98 13.06
C SER A 75 -5.18 4.39 11.88
N THR A 76 -5.84 3.23 12.05
CA THR A 76 -6.40 2.46 10.93
C THR A 76 -7.91 2.35 10.95
N VAL A 77 -8.54 2.25 12.13
CA VAL A 77 -9.99 2.05 12.27
C VAL A 77 -10.79 3.17 11.59
N PRO A 78 -10.47 4.47 11.75
CA PRO A 78 -11.19 5.51 11.02
C PRO A 78 -11.03 5.40 9.50
N ALA A 79 -9.84 4.99 9.02
CA ALA A 79 -9.57 4.75 7.61
C ALA A 79 -10.29 3.51 7.04
N PHE A 80 -10.67 2.57 7.90
CA PHE A 80 -11.38 1.37 7.51
C PHE A 80 -12.89 1.53 7.63
N VAL A 81 -13.39 1.93 8.79
CA VAL A 81 -14.82 1.98 9.13
C VAL A 81 -15.56 3.03 8.31
N ILE A 82 -15.05 4.25 8.23
CA ILE A 82 -15.75 5.34 7.53
C ILE A 82 -15.90 5.01 6.03
N PRO A 83 -14.84 4.56 5.32
CA PRO A 83 -14.95 4.26 3.90
C PRO A 83 -15.61 2.89 3.62
N LEU A 84 -15.67 1.96 4.57
CA LEU A 84 -16.37 0.67 4.37
C LEU A 84 -17.84 0.87 3.97
N PHE A 85 -18.49 1.87 4.55
CA PHE A 85 -19.91 2.19 4.27
C PHE A 85 -20.12 3.07 3.04
N LEU A 86 -19.05 3.59 2.41
CA LEU A 86 -19.16 4.61 1.36
C LEU A 86 -18.36 4.28 0.07
N VAL A 87 -17.13 3.76 0.19
CA VAL A 87 -16.14 3.63 -0.90
C VAL A 87 -15.17 2.44 -0.72
N GLY A 88 -15.65 1.30 -0.19
CA GLY A 88 -14.82 0.22 0.36
C GLY A 88 -13.84 -0.54 -0.57
N LYS A 89 -13.83 -0.29 -1.88
CA LYS A 89 -12.97 -1.03 -2.83
C LYS A 89 -11.47 -0.84 -2.57
N ALA A 90 -11.03 0.40 -2.37
CA ALA A 90 -9.63 0.69 -2.07
C ALA A 90 -9.17 -0.05 -0.78
N ASN A 91 -10.02 -0.04 0.24
CA ASN A 91 -9.78 -0.76 1.49
C ASN A 91 -9.69 -2.28 1.28
N ILE A 92 -10.57 -2.88 0.48
CA ILE A 92 -10.53 -4.32 0.20
C ILE A 92 -9.25 -4.69 -0.55
N TRP A 93 -8.83 -3.88 -1.52
CA TRP A 93 -7.58 -4.15 -2.22
C TRP A 93 -6.38 -4.10 -1.26
N ILE A 94 -6.28 -3.03 -0.47
CA ILE A 94 -5.15 -2.80 0.43
C ILE A 94 -5.15 -3.76 1.63
N ILE A 95 -6.29 -4.15 2.18
CA ILE A 95 -6.32 -5.09 3.31
C ILE A 95 -5.80 -6.47 2.88
N ILE A 96 -6.16 -6.92 1.68
CA ILE A 96 -5.68 -8.21 1.15
C ILE A 96 -4.19 -8.11 0.86
N PHE A 97 -3.76 -7.08 0.11
CA PHE A 97 -2.36 -6.92 -0.27
C PHE A 97 -1.44 -6.71 0.94
N SER A 98 -1.84 -5.87 1.90
CA SER A 98 -1.07 -5.61 3.12
C SER A 98 -1.06 -6.80 4.08
N TYR A 99 -2.14 -7.60 4.12
CA TYR A 99 -2.15 -8.87 4.86
C TYR A 99 -1.13 -9.85 4.29
N VAL A 100 -1.09 -10.04 2.96
CA VAL A 100 -0.09 -10.93 2.35
C VAL A 100 1.32 -10.40 2.63
N GLY A 101 1.53 -9.09 2.50
CA GLY A 101 2.82 -8.48 2.79
C GLY A 101 3.29 -8.66 4.23
N ASN A 102 2.41 -8.45 5.21
CA ASN A 102 2.77 -8.63 6.60
C ASN A 102 2.91 -10.11 6.97
N TYR A 103 1.99 -10.97 6.54
CA TYR A 103 1.97 -12.37 6.96
C TYR A 103 3.05 -13.21 6.28
N PHE A 104 3.24 -13.04 4.96
CA PHE A 104 4.18 -13.82 4.17
C PHE A 104 5.47 -13.05 3.92
N TRP A 105 5.37 -11.85 3.35
CA TRP A 105 6.58 -11.20 2.81
C TRP A 105 7.53 -10.66 3.88
N THR A 106 7.04 -10.33 5.07
CA THR A 106 7.89 -9.98 6.22
C THR A 106 8.94 -11.05 6.51
N HIS A 107 8.67 -12.33 6.25
CA HIS A 107 9.68 -13.37 6.44
C HIS A 107 10.82 -13.28 5.43
N TYR A 108 10.60 -12.76 4.22
CA TYR A 108 11.69 -12.42 3.33
C TYR A 108 12.54 -11.27 3.90
N PHE A 109 11.95 -10.33 4.63
CA PHE A 109 12.71 -9.28 5.31
C PHE A 109 13.58 -9.88 6.41
N PHE A 110 13.06 -10.87 7.14
CA PHE A 110 13.83 -11.56 8.17
C PHE A 110 14.98 -12.38 7.57
N THR A 111 14.73 -13.15 6.51
CA THR A 111 15.71 -14.09 5.96
C THR A 111 16.65 -13.49 4.91
N VAL A 112 16.16 -12.57 4.08
CA VAL A 112 16.93 -11.96 2.98
C VAL A 112 17.60 -10.68 3.45
N LEU A 113 16.90 -9.84 4.24
CA LEU A 113 17.39 -8.52 4.65
C LEU A 113 17.96 -8.50 6.07
N GLY A 114 17.79 -9.57 6.85
CA GLY A 114 18.27 -9.63 8.24
C GLY A 114 17.54 -8.66 9.17
N ALA A 115 16.25 -8.43 8.94
CA ALA A 115 15.42 -7.58 9.79
C ALA A 115 14.75 -8.37 10.94
N SER A 116 14.38 -7.71 12.03
CA SER A 116 13.57 -8.34 13.09
C SER A 116 12.83 -7.33 13.95
N TYR A 117 11.61 -7.67 14.38
CA TYR A 117 10.85 -6.88 15.36
C TYR A 117 11.11 -7.37 16.78
N THR A 118 11.49 -6.48 17.68
CA THR A 118 11.84 -6.81 19.09
C THR A 118 10.93 -6.16 20.14
N PHE A 119 9.99 -5.29 19.75
CA PHE A 119 9.06 -4.65 20.68
C PHE A 119 7.94 -5.59 21.17
N PRO A 120 7.38 -5.33 22.37
CA PRO A 120 6.26 -6.11 22.90
C PRO A 120 5.04 -5.96 22.00
N SER A 121 4.47 -7.09 21.58
CA SER A 121 3.26 -7.10 20.78
C SER A 121 2.59 -8.45 20.83
N TRP A 122 1.27 -8.46 20.64
CA TRP A 122 0.60 -9.64 20.13
C TRP A 122 1.10 -9.92 18.72
N ARG A 123 1.40 -11.19 18.41
CA ARG A 123 1.98 -11.58 17.14
C ARG A 123 1.18 -12.66 16.44
N MET A 124 1.23 -12.65 15.11
CA MET A 124 0.74 -13.71 14.25
C MET A 124 1.88 -14.07 13.30
N ASN A 125 2.30 -15.33 13.27
CA ASN A 125 3.49 -15.79 12.54
C ASN A 125 4.75 -14.96 12.87
N ASN A 126 4.99 -14.67 14.16
CA ASN A 126 6.06 -13.79 14.65
C ASN A 126 6.01 -12.31 14.19
N VAL A 127 4.98 -11.91 13.46
CA VAL A 127 4.79 -10.53 13.01
C VAL A 127 3.82 -9.79 13.96
N PRO A 128 4.18 -8.61 14.49
CA PRO A 128 3.32 -7.82 15.38
C PRO A 128 2.00 -7.40 14.75
N HIS A 129 0.86 -7.57 15.43
CA HIS A 129 -0.46 -7.13 14.91
C HIS A 129 -0.50 -5.62 14.58
N THR A 130 0.25 -4.81 15.33
CA THR A 130 0.37 -3.37 15.08
C THR A 130 0.92 -3.06 13.68
N THR A 131 1.83 -3.87 13.15
CA THR A 131 2.37 -3.62 11.80
C THR A 131 1.30 -3.88 10.74
N PHE A 132 0.48 -4.92 10.86
CA PHE A 132 -0.66 -5.15 9.94
C PHE A 132 -1.58 -3.93 9.87
N LEU A 133 -1.88 -3.33 11.04
CA LEU A 133 -2.74 -2.15 11.12
C LEU A 133 -2.06 -0.92 10.49
N LEU A 134 -0.84 -0.59 10.92
CA LEU A 134 -0.12 0.59 10.42
C LEU A 134 0.21 0.48 8.93
N THR A 135 0.62 -0.69 8.44
CA THR A 135 0.85 -0.94 7.02
C THR A 135 -0.40 -0.66 6.21
N HIS A 136 -1.60 -1.02 6.68
CA HIS A 136 -2.84 -0.71 5.98
C HIS A 136 -3.04 0.81 5.79
N ALA A 137 -2.82 1.60 6.85
CA ALA A 137 -2.91 3.06 6.80
C ALA A 137 -1.84 3.67 5.86
N CYS A 138 -0.59 3.22 6.00
CA CYS A 138 0.53 3.64 5.13
C CYS A 138 0.25 3.31 3.66
N PHE A 139 -0.16 2.08 3.36
CA PHE A 139 -0.36 1.62 1.99
C PHE A 139 -1.53 2.34 1.33
N LEU A 140 -2.62 2.63 2.05
CA LEU A 140 -3.69 3.48 1.52
C LEU A 140 -3.14 4.83 1.04
N PHE A 141 -2.30 5.47 1.87
CA PHE A 141 -1.67 6.74 1.51
C PHE A 141 -0.74 6.61 0.29
N TYR A 142 0.17 5.63 0.29
CA TYR A 142 1.14 5.45 -0.81
C TYR A 142 0.46 5.19 -2.15
N HIS A 143 -0.53 4.31 -2.16
CA HIS A 143 -1.24 3.93 -3.39
C HIS A 143 -2.15 5.05 -3.88
N MET A 144 -2.75 5.82 -2.98
CA MET A 144 -3.48 7.04 -3.35
C MET A 144 -2.53 8.09 -3.95
N ALA A 145 -1.35 8.29 -3.36
CA ALA A 145 -0.38 9.29 -3.84
C ALA A 145 0.16 8.89 -5.21
N SER A 146 0.40 7.60 -5.39
CA SER A 146 0.72 6.99 -6.68
C SER A 146 -0.39 7.23 -7.71
N ASN A 147 -1.65 6.96 -7.40
CA ASN A 147 -2.76 7.22 -8.32
C ASN A 147 -2.82 8.68 -8.75
N MET A 148 -2.73 9.62 -7.82
CA MET A 148 -2.77 11.05 -8.13
C MET A 148 -1.62 11.48 -9.04
N THR A 149 -0.40 11.03 -8.74
CA THR A 149 0.79 11.41 -9.51
C THR A 149 0.84 10.73 -10.88
N LEU A 150 0.45 9.45 -10.98
CA LEU A 150 0.32 8.74 -12.26
C LEU A 150 -0.74 9.38 -13.14
N ARG A 151 -1.88 9.77 -12.57
CA ARG A 151 -2.95 10.45 -13.30
C ARG A 151 -2.48 11.81 -13.83
N ARG A 152 -1.77 12.58 -12.99
CA ARG A 152 -1.15 13.86 -13.40
C ARG A 152 -0.09 13.68 -14.48
N LEU A 153 0.75 12.66 -14.37
CA LEU A 153 1.78 12.32 -15.34
C LEU A 153 1.14 11.97 -16.69
N ARG A 154 0.20 11.01 -16.70
CA ARG A 154 -0.54 10.61 -17.92
C ARG A 154 -1.21 11.78 -18.61
N HIS A 155 -1.82 12.70 -17.85
CA HIS A 155 -2.38 13.93 -18.42
C HIS A 155 -1.29 14.83 -19.03
N SER A 156 -0.11 14.91 -18.41
CA SER A 156 0.96 15.82 -18.85
C SER A 156 1.72 15.27 -20.05
N THR A 157 1.81 13.95 -20.19
CA THR A 157 2.48 13.28 -21.31
C THR A 157 1.52 12.89 -22.44
N ALA A 158 0.22 13.13 -22.31
CA ALA A 158 -0.80 12.68 -23.28
C ALA A 158 -0.59 13.15 -24.74
N HIS A 159 0.20 14.21 -24.94
CA HIS A 159 0.54 14.75 -26.26
C HIS A 159 1.74 14.06 -26.92
N LEU A 160 2.49 13.23 -26.18
CA LEU A 160 3.69 12.56 -26.64
C LEU A 160 3.37 11.22 -27.32
N PRO A 161 4.29 10.68 -28.15
CA PRO A 161 4.18 9.33 -28.67
C PRO A 161 4.00 8.27 -27.59
N GLN A 162 3.24 7.22 -27.89
CA GLN A 162 2.87 6.18 -26.91
C GLN A 162 4.08 5.53 -26.23
N SER A 163 5.15 5.24 -26.96
CA SER A 163 6.39 4.67 -26.41
C SER A 163 7.03 5.56 -25.34
N ILE A 164 7.01 6.87 -25.57
CA ILE A 164 7.54 7.87 -24.64
C ILE A 164 6.63 7.97 -23.40
N CYS A 165 5.31 7.91 -23.58
CA CYS A 165 4.37 7.84 -22.45
C CYS A 165 4.64 6.62 -21.55
N TRP A 166 4.83 5.44 -22.16
CA TRP A 166 5.18 4.21 -21.42
C TRP A 166 6.51 4.35 -20.67
N LEU A 167 7.52 4.96 -21.30
CA LEU A 167 8.81 5.20 -20.66
C LEU A 167 8.68 6.11 -19.43
N PHE A 168 7.97 7.24 -19.57
CA PHE A 168 7.73 8.14 -18.44
C PHE A 168 6.95 7.46 -17.31
N GLU A 169 5.91 6.70 -17.65
CA GLU A 169 5.11 5.99 -16.66
C GLU A 169 5.93 4.93 -15.91
N ALA A 170 6.71 4.11 -16.63
CA ALA A 170 7.59 3.12 -16.03
C ALA A 170 8.68 3.78 -15.16
N ALA A 171 9.33 4.82 -15.66
CA ALA A 171 10.36 5.55 -14.90
C ALA A 171 9.78 6.17 -13.62
N TRP A 172 8.57 6.73 -13.68
CA TRP A 172 7.88 7.29 -12.53
C TRP A 172 7.51 6.24 -11.50
N ILE A 173 6.98 5.08 -11.93
CA ILE A 173 6.66 3.97 -11.03
C ILE A 173 7.92 3.50 -10.31
N LEU A 174 9.03 3.29 -11.03
CA LEU A 174 10.30 2.87 -10.44
C LEU A 174 10.82 3.91 -9.43
N ALA A 175 10.85 5.18 -9.82
CA ALA A 175 11.35 6.27 -8.97
C ALA A 175 10.49 6.44 -7.71
N LEU A 176 9.16 6.49 -7.85
CA LEU A 176 8.24 6.66 -6.73
C LEU A 176 8.27 5.45 -5.79
N SER A 177 8.33 4.23 -6.34
CA SER A 177 8.40 2.99 -5.54
C SER A 177 9.65 2.96 -4.68
N TYR A 178 10.82 3.24 -5.26
CA TYR A 178 12.07 3.31 -4.52
C TYR A 178 12.04 4.44 -3.49
N PHE A 179 11.54 5.62 -3.87
CA PHE A 179 11.45 6.77 -2.97
C PHE A 179 10.60 6.47 -1.73
N ILE A 180 9.42 5.87 -1.90
CA ILE A 180 8.53 5.50 -0.78
C ILE A 180 9.19 4.43 0.11
N ALA A 181 9.75 3.37 -0.49
CA ALA A 181 10.43 2.31 0.27
C ALA A 181 11.62 2.85 1.07
N TYR A 182 12.40 3.77 0.47
CA TYR A 182 13.51 4.44 1.13
C TYR A 182 13.03 5.34 2.29
N LEU A 183 11.99 6.16 2.07
CA LEU A 183 11.44 7.02 3.12
C LEU A 183 10.87 6.23 4.29
N GLU A 184 10.23 5.09 4.05
CA GLU A 184 9.73 4.23 5.11
C GLU A 184 10.88 3.63 5.92
N THR A 185 11.92 3.16 5.23
CA THR A 185 13.15 2.66 5.88
C THR A 185 13.81 3.75 6.73
N LEU A 186 13.85 4.99 6.22
CA LEU A 186 14.36 6.16 6.96
C LEU A 186 13.46 6.52 8.15
N ALA A 187 12.13 6.46 7.99
CA ALA A 187 11.19 6.80 9.06
C ALA A 187 11.30 5.82 10.24
N ILE A 188 11.56 4.55 9.95
CA ILE A 188 11.69 3.50 10.97
C ILE A 188 13.13 3.38 11.48
N ALA A 189 14.13 3.97 10.82
CA ALA A 189 15.54 3.95 11.24
C ALA A 189 15.78 4.38 12.70
N ASN A 190 14.94 5.29 13.20
CA ASN A 190 15.03 5.85 14.55
C ASN A 190 14.20 5.05 15.57
N PHE A 191 13.46 4.04 15.13
CA PHE A 191 12.74 3.13 16.02
C PHE A 191 13.67 1.96 16.38
N PRO A 192 14.13 1.86 17.64
CA PRO A 192 15.19 0.91 18.00
C PRO A 192 14.72 -0.55 17.96
N TYR A 193 13.42 -0.81 17.96
CA TYR A 193 12.85 -2.16 18.03
C TYR A 193 12.48 -2.75 16.67
N TYR A 194 12.91 -2.11 15.58
CA TYR A 194 13.03 -2.76 14.29
C TYR A 194 14.50 -2.83 13.93
N GLU A 195 15.08 -3.99 14.19
CA GLU A 195 16.52 -4.19 14.08
C GLU A 195 16.89 -4.67 12.68
N PHE A 196 18.06 -4.22 12.22
CA PHE A 196 18.70 -4.68 11.00
C PHE A 196 20.10 -5.15 11.34
N VAL A 197 20.56 -6.24 10.73
CA VAL A 197 21.96 -6.69 10.85
C VAL A 197 22.92 -5.64 10.30
N ASP A 198 22.61 -5.09 9.12
CA ASP A 198 23.37 -4.01 8.49
C ASP A 198 22.40 -2.94 7.96
N ARG A 199 22.41 -1.76 8.59
CA ARG A 199 21.54 -0.65 8.22
C ARG A 199 21.93 0.00 6.89
N ASP A 200 23.22 0.07 6.58
CA ASP A 200 23.72 0.74 5.37
C ASP A 200 23.35 -0.07 4.11
N ILE A 201 23.47 -1.39 4.20
CA ILE A 201 23.03 -2.30 3.15
C ILE A 201 21.49 -2.30 3.05
N MET A 202 20.78 -2.23 4.17
CA MET A 202 19.32 -2.08 4.17
C MET A 202 18.87 -0.82 3.43
N TYR A 203 19.50 0.34 3.65
CA TYR A 203 19.13 1.57 2.96
C TYR A 203 19.36 1.50 1.45
N LYS A 204 20.45 0.87 1.00
CA LYS A 204 20.83 0.82 -0.43
C LYS A 204 20.10 -0.29 -1.18
N VAL A 205 20.16 -1.51 -0.66
CA VAL A 205 19.68 -2.72 -1.35
C VAL A 205 18.34 -3.18 -0.77
N GLY A 206 18.17 -3.10 0.55
CA GLY A 206 16.90 -3.45 1.20
C GLY A 206 15.74 -2.58 0.75
N SER A 207 15.95 -1.27 0.57
CA SER A 207 14.94 -0.36 0.00
C SER A 207 14.54 -0.76 -1.42
N LEU A 208 15.48 -1.26 -2.25
CA LEU A 208 15.18 -1.76 -3.59
C LEU A 208 14.37 -3.06 -3.54
N PHE A 209 14.73 -3.99 -2.65
CA PHE A 209 13.96 -5.21 -2.42
C PHE A 209 12.52 -4.87 -1.99
N TYR A 210 12.37 -3.92 -1.07
CA TYR A 210 11.05 -3.47 -0.64
C TYR A 210 10.27 -2.74 -1.74
N ALA A 211 10.95 -1.95 -2.57
CA ALA A 211 10.33 -1.23 -3.68
C ALA A 211 9.61 -2.17 -4.68
N ILE A 212 9.98 -3.45 -4.76
CA ILE A 212 9.29 -4.47 -5.58
C ILE A 212 7.79 -4.51 -5.29
N TYR A 213 7.38 -4.31 -4.02
CA TYR A 213 5.98 -4.27 -3.63
C TYR A 213 5.24 -3.21 -4.46
N PHE A 214 5.80 -2.00 -4.47
CA PHE A 214 5.22 -0.83 -5.06
C PHE A 214 5.35 -0.78 -6.59
N ILE A 215 6.44 -1.33 -7.14
CA ILE A 215 6.63 -1.47 -8.59
C ILE A 215 5.46 -2.23 -9.21
N VAL A 216 4.97 -3.27 -8.53
CA VAL A 216 3.80 -4.05 -8.96
C VAL A 216 2.50 -3.39 -8.50
N SER A 217 2.40 -3.03 -7.22
CA SER A 217 1.12 -2.66 -6.61
C SER A 217 0.57 -1.32 -7.12
N PHE A 218 1.43 -0.34 -7.41
CA PHE A 218 1.03 0.97 -7.90
C PHE A 218 0.27 0.91 -9.24
N PRO A 219 0.83 0.35 -10.32
CA PRO A 219 0.08 0.24 -11.57
C PRO A 219 -1.15 -0.64 -11.43
N MET A 220 -1.08 -1.72 -10.63
CA MET A 220 -2.21 -2.65 -10.42
C MET A 220 -3.39 -1.94 -9.74
N PHE A 221 -3.15 -1.27 -8.60
CA PHE A 221 -4.14 -0.53 -7.84
C PHE A 221 -4.72 0.66 -8.63
N SER A 222 -3.92 1.30 -9.48
CA SER A 222 -4.37 2.45 -10.26
C SER A 222 -5.54 2.17 -11.19
N ARG A 223 -5.79 0.89 -11.52
CA ARG A 223 -6.86 0.48 -12.45
C ARG A 223 -8.25 0.46 -11.83
N ILE A 224 -8.37 0.37 -10.51
CA ILE A 224 -9.67 0.30 -9.81
C ILE A 224 -10.49 1.54 -10.15
N ASP A 225 -11.64 1.37 -10.81
CA ASP A 225 -12.60 2.43 -11.17
C ASP A 225 -11.98 3.68 -11.82
N GLU A 226 -10.85 3.52 -12.52
CA GLU A 226 -10.14 4.64 -13.18
C GLU A 226 -10.68 4.91 -14.59
N LYS A 227 -11.21 3.87 -15.24
CA LYS A 227 -11.92 3.94 -16.52
C LYS A 227 -13.43 3.90 -16.27
N ASP A 228 -14.22 4.01 -17.34
CA ASP A 228 -15.69 3.99 -17.25
C ASP A 228 -16.25 2.66 -16.71
N GLU A 229 -15.47 1.58 -16.81
CA GLU A 229 -15.82 0.27 -16.25
C GLU A 229 -15.77 0.26 -14.72
N LYS A 230 -16.88 -0.10 -14.09
CA LYS A 230 -16.98 -0.29 -12.63
C LYS A 230 -16.55 -1.68 -12.21
N TRP A 231 -15.61 -1.74 -11.27
CA TRP A 231 -15.11 -3.00 -10.72
C TRP A 231 -16.05 -3.54 -9.63
N SER A 232 -16.33 -4.84 -9.62
CA SER A 232 -16.99 -5.50 -8.49
C SER A 232 -16.00 -5.70 -7.32
N LEU A 233 -16.51 -5.91 -6.10
CA LEU A 233 -15.66 -6.23 -4.94
C LEU A 233 -14.86 -7.52 -5.15
N SER A 234 -15.46 -8.52 -5.80
CA SER A 234 -14.78 -9.78 -6.14
C SER A 234 -13.61 -9.56 -7.08
N ARG A 235 -13.79 -8.73 -8.12
CA ARG A 235 -12.69 -8.39 -9.04
C ARG A 235 -11.57 -7.67 -8.32
N VAL A 236 -11.88 -6.73 -7.43
CA VAL A 236 -10.89 -6.03 -6.61
C VAL A 236 -10.09 -7.00 -5.74
N ALA A 237 -10.76 -7.95 -5.11
CA ALA A 237 -10.11 -8.96 -4.27
C ALA A 237 -9.24 -9.95 -5.06
N VAL A 238 -9.70 -10.42 -6.21
CA VAL A 238 -8.90 -11.28 -7.10
C VAL A 238 -7.70 -10.52 -7.65
N ASP A 239 -7.88 -9.25 -8.00
CA ASP A 239 -6.80 -8.41 -8.51
C ASP A 239 -5.70 -8.15 -7.48
N SER A 240 -6.05 -7.89 -6.22
CA SER A 240 -5.07 -7.73 -5.13
C SER A 240 -4.32 -9.03 -4.84
N LEU A 241 -4.99 -10.19 -4.87
CA LEU A 241 -4.33 -11.49 -4.77
C LEU A 241 -3.38 -11.74 -5.95
N GLY A 242 -3.77 -11.38 -7.18
CA GLY A 242 -2.91 -11.49 -8.35
C GLY A 242 -1.66 -10.60 -8.26
N ALA A 243 -1.84 -9.35 -7.84
CA ALA A 243 -0.72 -8.43 -7.56
C ALA A 243 0.21 -8.99 -6.47
N ALA A 244 -0.38 -9.53 -5.40
CA ALA A 244 0.36 -10.13 -4.32
C ALA A 244 1.17 -11.37 -4.79
N MET A 245 0.57 -12.24 -5.60
CA MET A 245 1.29 -13.39 -6.14
C MET A 245 2.46 -12.96 -7.03
N LEU A 246 2.28 -11.94 -7.88
CA LEU A 246 3.36 -11.42 -8.71
C LEU A 246 4.52 -10.85 -7.89
N VAL A 247 4.23 -10.08 -6.83
CA VAL A 247 5.26 -9.63 -5.87
C VAL A 247 5.98 -10.84 -5.27
N THR A 248 5.21 -11.81 -4.77
CA THR A 248 5.77 -13.05 -4.17
C THR A 248 6.76 -13.74 -5.11
N ILE A 249 6.40 -13.90 -6.38
CA ILE A 249 7.28 -14.51 -7.39
C ILE A 249 8.58 -13.71 -7.52
N ILE A 250 8.51 -12.39 -7.65
CA ILE A 250 9.72 -11.56 -7.84
C ILE A 250 10.62 -11.58 -6.59
N LEU A 251 10.04 -11.51 -5.39
CA LEU A 251 10.79 -11.62 -4.14
C LEU A 251 11.45 -12.99 -4.00
N ASP A 252 10.75 -14.06 -4.42
CA ASP A 252 11.28 -15.41 -4.34
C ASP A 252 12.39 -15.67 -5.38
N LEU A 253 12.26 -15.11 -6.58
CA LEU A 253 13.33 -15.12 -7.57
C LEU A 253 14.58 -14.40 -7.04
N TRP A 254 14.41 -13.24 -6.38
CA TRP A 254 15.53 -12.58 -5.72
C TRP A 254 16.17 -13.48 -4.66
N ARG A 255 15.37 -14.09 -3.78
CA ARG A 255 15.87 -15.02 -2.76
C ARG A 255 16.68 -16.17 -3.37
N ILE A 256 16.18 -16.78 -4.44
CA ILE A 256 16.80 -17.97 -5.07
C ILE A 256 18.08 -17.59 -5.83
N PHE A 257 18.04 -16.53 -6.62
CA PHE A 257 19.14 -16.19 -7.54
C PHE A 257 20.19 -15.26 -6.94
N LEU A 258 19.80 -14.35 -6.04
CA LEU A 258 20.70 -13.37 -5.42
C LEU A 258 21.00 -13.69 -3.95
N GLY A 259 20.07 -14.35 -3.24
CA GLY A 259 20.27 -14.74 -1.85
C GLY A 259 20.14 -13.60 -0.84
N PRO A 260 20.43 -13.87 0.45
CA PRO A 260 20.48 -12.86 1.50
C PRO A 260 21.56 -11.81 1.24
N ILE A 261 21.26 -10.56 1.58
CA ILE A 261 22.21 -9.43 1.41
C ILE A 261 23.12 -9.25 2.63
N VAL A 262 22.86 -10.00 3.71
CA VAL A 262 23.64 -10.04 4.94
C VAL A 262 23.73 -11.47 5.44
N PRO A 263 24.84 -11.86 6.10
CA PRO A 263 24.91 -13.14 6.80
C PRO A 263 23.91 -13.11 7.96
N VAL A 264 22.88 -13.96 7.91
CA VAL A 264 21.91 -14.11 8.99
C VAL A 264 22.43 -15.17 9.96
N PRO A 265 22.84 -14.80 11.20
CA PRO A 265 23.39 -15.75 12.16
C PRO A 265 22.40 -16.89 12.45
N GLU A 266 22.88 -18.13 12.61
CA GLU A 266 22.03 -19.29 12.94
C GLU A 266 21.16 -19.07 14.19
N SER A 267 21.61 -18.26 15.14
CA SER A 267 20.86 -17.88 16.34
C SER A 267 19.69 -16.90 16.09
N ARG A 268 19.70 -16.20 14.95
CA ARG A 268 18.61 -15.30 14.49
C ARG A 268 17.78 -15.91 13.35
N GLN A 269 18.18 -17.07 12.82
CA GLN A 269 17.29 -17.87 11.99
C GLN A 269 16.13 -18.30 12.89
N CYS A 270 14.92 -17.80 12.59
CA CYS A 270 13.76 -18.08 13.41
C CYS A 270 13.62 -19.60 13.63
N GLY A 271 13.69 -20.05 14.89
CA GLY A 271 13.46 -21.45 15.27
C GLY A 271 12.02 -21.92 15.01
N GLN A 272 11.13 -20.99 14.65
CA GLN A 272 9.84 -21.27 14.04
C GLN A 272 9.98 -21.08 12.53
N PRO A 273 9.76 -22.13 11.71
CA PRO A 273 9.98 -22.08 10.27
C PRO A 273 8.91 -21.22 9.61
N GLY A 274 9.13 -19.91 9.52
CA GLY A 274 8.12 -18.93 9.09
C GLY A 274 7.24 -19.40 7.93
N LEU A 275 7.79 -19.46 6.70
CA LEU A 275 7.13 -20.10 5.57
C LEU A 275 7.76 -21.46 5.30
N ALA A 276 6.94 -22.46 4.97
CA ALA A 276 7.38 -23.85 4.78
C ALA A 276 8.53 -23.99 3.76
N TRP A 277 8.59 -23.12 2.75
CA TRP A 277 9.63 -23.14 1.71
C TRP A 277 10.94 -22.42 2.08
N PHE A 278 11.05 -21.88 3.29
CA PHE A 278 12.33 -21.44 3.84
C PHE A 278 13.13 -22.59 4.49
N GLN A 279 12.53 -23.77 4.70
CA GLN A 279 13.20 -24.89 5.40
C GLN A 279 14.21 -25.68 4.55
N ALA A 280 14.38 -25.38 3.27
CA ALA A 280 15.18 -26.20 2.37
C ALA A 280 16.65 -25.72 2.28
N GLN A 281 17.43 -25.81 3.37
CA GLN A 281 18.92 -25.85 3.28
C GLN A 281 19.65 -26.59 4.43
N ASN A 282 18.99 -27.34 5.32
CA ASN A 282 19.70 -28.14 6.35
C ASN A 282 19.72 -29.66 6.06
N GLY A 283 19.92 -30.04 4.80
CA GLY A 283 19.88 -31.46 4.43
C GLY A 283 20.72 -31.80 3.21
N SER A 284 22.04 -31.60 3.28
CA SER A 284 23.06 -32.46 2.66
C SER A 284 24.44 -31.77 2.64
N THR A 285 25.26 -32.05 3.66
CA THR A 285 26.69 -32.40 3.57
C THR A 285 27.14 -32.88 4.95
#